data_AF-A0A6J4RS64-F1
#
_entry.id   AF-A0A6J4RS64-F1
#
_cell.length_a   1.000
_cell.length_b   1.000
_cell.length_c   1.000
_cell.angle_alpha   90.00
_cell.angle_beta   90.00
_cell.angle_gamma   90.00
#
_symmetry.space_group_name_H-M   'P 1'
#
loop_
_entity.id
_entity.type
_entity.pdbx_description
1 polymer ?
#
loop_
_entity_poly.entity_id
_entity_poly.type
_entity_poly.pdbx_seq_one_letter_code
_entity_poly.pdbx_strand_id
1 'polypeptide(L)'
;MRLLTALLASLAAVVAAGLFSTTLGFADADKTTKDKVEKPDKPAKDPKTEKEEKAEKAEKAAKEEKAEKERNENAANPQHPHGGPPGLAKDPGDPAAPGLPTPPALGKTIGFKPVHGEGKVKIKLPGSDEWTELTEGETVPMGSTVDATDGIVEVVAEADPVTGERQNALVYGSEFKVAQFTPEGAPLPVVDLVMKGGDFSDCKKTATTARAAGNGRGGKAGIVRGLWASGKGRFRTRGKHSAATVRGTRWATVDRCNSTTIKVLEGVVDVTDFELGKVFTVRAGERHIARNRGG
;
A
#
# COMPACT_ATOMS: atom_id res chain seq x y z
N MET A 1 -8.90 40.57 50.71
CA MET A 1 -9.14 41.53 49.62
C MET A 1 -10.03 40.84 48.58
N ARG A 2 -11.14 41.42 48.10
CA ARG A 2 -11.22 42.49 47.06
C ARG A 2 -10.45 42.07 45.78
N LEU A 3 -11.02 42.02 44.57
CA LEU A 3 -12.27 42.59 44.04
C LEU A 3 -12.66 41.86 42.70
N LEU A 4 -13.96 41.77 42.35
CA LEU A 4 -14.61 42.01 41.02
C LEU A 4 -14.02 41.39 39.69
N THR A 5 -14.74 41.07 38.59
CA THR A 5 -16.13 41.35 38.11
C THR A 5 -16.56 40.37 36.98
N ALA A 6 -17.89 40.26 36.78
CA ALA A 6 -18.70 40.05 35.55
C ALA A 6 -18.07 39.45 34.24
N LEU A 7 -18.66 38.48 33.51
CA LEU A 7 -20.05 38.28 33.04
C LEU A 7 -20.45 39.24 31.90
N LEU A 8 -20.66 38.72 30.68
CA LEU A 8 -21.67 39.22 29.73
C LEU A 8 -21.86 38.29 28.52
N ALA A 9 -23.09 37.80 28.34
CA ALA A 9 -23.58 37.19 27.11
C ALA A 9 -24.82 37.98 26.67
N SER A 10 -24.89 38.38 25.39
CA SER A 10 -26.02 39.02 24.68
C SER A 10 -25.51 39.68 23.39
N LEU A 11 -26.30 39.99 22.35
CA LEU A 11 -27.55 39.43 21.79
C LEU A 11 -27.81 40.18 20.46
N ALA A 12 -28.67 39.61 19.61
CA ALA A 12 -29.54 40.32 18.65
C ALA A 12 -28.93 40.91 17.35
N ALA A 13 -29.83 41.03 16.36
CA ALA A 13 -29.58 41.43 14.98
C ALA A 13 -30.52 42.59 14.57
N VAL A 14 -30.11 43.39 13.58
CA VAL A 14 -30.88 44.37 12.80
C VAL A 14 -30.16 44.45 11.42
N VAL A 15 -30.69 44.14 10.23
CA VAL A 15 -31.94 44.45 9.49
C VAL A 15 -31.94 45.83 8.80
N ALA A 16 -32.18 45.82 7.48
CA ALA A 16 -32.59 46.95 6.61
C ALA A 16 -31.58 48.11 6.37
N ALA A 17 -31.70 48.93 5.32
CA ALA A 17 -32.27 48.77 3.96
C ALA A 17 -31.96 50.04 3.11
N GLY A 18 -31.99 49.90 1.77
CA GLY A 18 -32.12 51.03 0.83
C GLY A 18 -30.82 51.82 0.53
N LEU A 19 -30.81 52.76 -0.42
CA LEU A 19 -31.91 53.37 -1.18
C LEU A 19 -31.45 53.82 -2.60
N PHE A 20 -32.35 53.74 -3.60
CA PHE A 20 -32.65 54.76 -4.64
C PHE A 20 -31.50 55.18 -5.62
N SER A 21 -31.67 55.72 -6.84
CA SER A 21 -32.81 56.09 -7.73
C SER A 21 -32.25 56.44 -9.16
N THR A 22 -32.94 56.92 -10.20
CA THR A 22 -34.34 57.31 -10.51
C THR A 22 -34.54 57.34 -12.05
N THR A 23 -35.70 56.90 -12.58
CA THR A 23 -36.39 57.43 -13.80
C THR A 23 -35.70 57.30 -15.18
N LEU A 24 -36.32 57.37 -16.37
CA LEU A 24 -37.67 57.73 -16.91
C LEU A 24 -38.07 56.65 -17.97
N GLY A 25 -39.28 56.49 -18.53
CA GLY A 25 -40.60 57.14 -18.42
C GLY A 25 -41.42 56.95 -19.73
N PHE A 26 -42.77 56.94 -19.65
CA PHE A 26 -43.78 56.88 -20.76
C PHE A 26 -43.93 55.51 -21.48
N ALA A 27 -45.11 54.86 -21.59
CA ALA A 27 -46.43 55.22 -22.18
C ALA A 27 -46.40 55.27 -23.73
N ASP A 28 -47.34 54.73 -24.51
CA ASP A 28 -48.69 54.17 -24.25
C ASP A 28 -49.07 53.06 -25.30
N ALA A 29 -50.35 52.67 -25.39
CA ALA A 29 -50.89 51.50 -26.13
C ALA A 29 -50.81 51.47 -27.68
N ASP A 30 -50.80 50.26 -28.30
CA ASP A 30 -51.86 49.75 -29.21
C ASP A 30 -51.70 48.21 -29.51
N LYS A 31 -52.63 47.67 -30.30
CA LYS A 31 -52.98 46.28 -30.63
C LYS A 31 -51.94 45.39 -31.35
N THR A 32 -52.20 44.08 -31.18
CA THR A 32 -51.99 42.96 -32.13
C THR A 32 -50.63 42.78 -32.81
N THR A 33 -49.95 41.70 -32.45
CA THR A 33 -49.88 40.48 -33.29
C THR A 33 -49.51 39.25 -32.46
N LYS A 34 -49.90 38.05 -32.92
CA LYS A 34 -49.33 36.80 -32.41
C LYS A 34 -47.89 36.69 -32.92
N ASP A 35 -46.95 36.31 -32.07
CA ASP A 35 -45.87 35.42 -32.49
C ASP A 35 -45.37 34.53 -31.34
N LYS A 36 -44.99 33.31 -31.71
CA LYS A 36 -44.68 32.20 -30.80
C LYS A 36 -43.17 32.14 -30.58
N VAL A 37 -42.66 32.71 -29.49
CA VAL A 37 -41.25 32.59 -29.13
C VAL A 37 -40.99 31.26 -28.44
N GLU A 38 -40.25 30.39 -29.13
CA GLU A 38 -39.83 29.09 -28.67
C GLU A 38 -38.72 29.20 -27.61
N LYS A 39 -38.74 28.32 -26.62
CA LYS A 39 -37.73 28.25 -25.56
C LYS A 39 -36.42 27.72 -26.17
N PRO A 40 -35.24 28.31 -25.90
CA PRO A 40 -33.99 27.79 -26.45
C PRO A 40 -33.69 26.41 -25.85
N ASP A 41 -33.63 25.39 -26.71
CA ASP A 41 -33.25 24.05 -26.31
C ASP A 41 -31.79 23.97 -25.89
N LYS A 42 -31.54 23.18 -24.86
CA LYS A 42 -30.21 22.83 -24.38
C LYS A 42 -29.53 21.98 -25.46
N PRO A 43 -28.29 22.30 -25.91
CA PRO A 43 -27.65 21.52 -26.96
C PRO A 43 -27.50 20.06 -26.53
N ALA A 44 -27.99 19.15 -27.38
CA ALA A 44 -27.80 17.72 -27.19
C ALA A 44 -26.31 17.40 -27.26
N LYS A 45 -25.81 16.56 -26.34
CA LYS A 45 -24.47 15.96 -26.48
C LYS A 45 -24.44 15.16 -27.78
N ASP A 46 -23.39 15.30 -28.57
CA ASP A 46 -23.23 14.53 -29.80
C ASP A 46 -23.28 13.01 -29.51
N PRO A 47 -24.07 12.24 -30.28
CA PRO A 47 -24.21 10.79 -30.06
C PRO A 47 -22.91 10.00 -30.33
N LYS A 48 -21.90 10.66 -30.93
CA LYS A 48 -20.55 10.12 -31.11
C LYS A 48 -19.79 10.05 -29.77
N THR A 49 -19.84 11.13 -28.98
CA THR A 49 -19.16 11.24 -27.69
C THR A 49 -19.73 10.25 -26.67
N GLU A 50 -21.06 10.04 -26.66
CA GLU A 50 -21.70 9.06 -25.77
C GLU A 50 -21.36 7.60 -26.14
N LYS A 51 -21.02 7.34 -27.40
CA LYS A 51 -20.58 6.02 -27.89
C LYS A 51 -19.10 5.76 -27.56
N GLU A 52 -18.27 6.78 -27.66
CA GLU A 52 -16.86 6.75 -27.26
C GLU A 52 -16.73 6.60 -25.72
N GLU A 53 -17.50 7.36 -24.93
CA GLU A 53 -17.56 7.26 -23.46
C GLU A 53 -18.03 5.85 -22.98
N LYS A 54 -18.98 5.23 -23.70
CA LYS A 54 -19.41 3.84 -23.44
C LYS A 54 -18.36 2.81 -23.85
N ALA A 55 -17.61 3.04 -24.92
CA ALA A 55 -16.54 2.14 -25.37
C ALA A 55 -15.36 2.15 -24.39
N GLU A 56 -14.92 3.34 -23.95
CA GLU A 56 -13.86 3.48 -22.94
C GLU A 56 -14.26 2.82 -21.60
N LYS A 57 -15.51 3.02 -21.17
CA LYS A 57 -16.03 2.39 -19.96
C LYS A 57 -16.11 0.86 -20.07
N ALA A 58 -16.48 0.32 -21.23
CA ALA A 58 -16.51 -1.12 -21.49
C ALA A 58 -15.09 -1.72 -21.55
N GLU A 59 -14.13 -1.03 -22.17
CA GLU A 59 -12.73 -1.46 -22.20
C GLU A 59 -12.11 -1.44 -20.79
N LYS A 60 -12.41 -0.42 -19.99
CA LYS A 60 -11.97 -0.32 -18.60
C LYS A 60 -12.55 -1.44 -17.73
N ALA A 61 -13.84 -1.73 -17.86
CA ALA A 61 -14.50 -2.84 -17.16
C ALA A 61 -13.91 -4.21 -17.57
N ALA A 62 -13.67 -4.44 -18.87
CA ALA A 62 -13.07 -5.69 -19.35
C ALA A 62 -11.61 -5.85 -18.90
N LYS A 63 -10.84 -4.75 -18.80
CA LYS A 63 -9.50 -4.73 -18.20
C LYS A 63 -9.55 -5.03 -16.70
N GLU A 64 -10.55 -4.51 -15.99
CA GLU A 64 -10.73 -4.70 -14.56
C GLU A 64 -11.18 -6.13 -14.21
N GLU A 65 -12.10 -6.72 -14.98
CA GLU A 65 -12.52 -8.13 -14.89
C GLU A 65 -11.36 -9.08 -15.24
N LYS A 66 -10.59 -8.79 -16.30
CA LYS A 66 -9.40 -9.58 -16.65
C LYS A 66 -8.34 -9.50 -15.55
N ALA A 67 -8.10 -8.30 -15.01
CA ALA A 67 -7.19 -8.12 -13.88
C ALA A 67 -7.72 -8.87 -12.65
N GLU A 68 -9.02 -8.85 -12.35
CA GLU A 68 -9.59 -9.62 -11.24
C GLU A 68 -9.43 -11.13 -11.43
N LYS A 69 -9.61 -11.63 -12.65
CA LYS A 69 -9.38 -13.04 -12.98
C LYS A 69 -7.90 -13.44 -12.84
N GLU A 70 -6.98 -12.63 -13.35
CA GLU A 70 -5.53 -12.84 -13.18
C GLU A 70 -5.10 -12.70 -11.70
N ARG A 71 -5.75 -11.81 -10.93
CA ARG A 71 -5.60 -11.71 -9.47
C ARG A 71 -6.08 -12.97 -8.75
N ASN A 72 -7.20 -13.55 -9.18
CA ASN A 72 -7.78 -14.76 -8.58
C ASN A 72 -6.99 -16.04 -8.93
N GLU A 73 -6.50 -16.14 -10.17
CA GLU A 73 -5.60 -17.25 -10.58
C GLU A 73 -4.25 -17.18 -9.83
N ASN A 74 -3.72 -15.98 -9.56
CA ASN A 74 -2.55 -15.77 -8.71
C ASN A 74 -2.84 -15.79 -7.20
N ALA A 75 -4.11 -15.66 -6.77
CA ALA A 75 -4.54 -15.79 -5.38
C ALA A 75 -4.51 -17.24 -4.89
N ALA A 76 -4.35 -18.22 -5.78
CA ALA A 76 -3.95 -19.58 -5.46
C ALA A 76 -2.50 -19.62 -4.92
N ASN A 77 -2.26 -19.04 -3.75
CA ASN A 77 -1.00 -19.04 -2.99
C ASN A 77 -0.97 -20.28 -2.07
N PRO A 78 -0.48 -21.46 -2.50
CA PRO A 78 -0.71 -22.73 -1.80
C PRO A 78 0.32 -22.95 -0.68
N GLN A 79 0.89 -21.85 -0.18
CA GLN A 79 2.22 -21.80 0.44
C GLN A 79 2.34 -20.75 1.56
N HIS A 80 1.22 -20.32 2.16
CA HIS A 80 1.27 -19.78 3.52
C HIS A 80 1.12 -20.96 4.51
N PRO A 81 1.98 -21.12 5.53
CA PRO A 81 1.79 -22.17 6.54
C PRO A 81 0.47 -22.04 7.33
N HIS A 82 -0.14 -20.85 7.38
CA HIS A 82 -1.39 -20.58 8.11
C HIS A 82 -2.59 -20.22 7.21
N GLY A 83 -2.43 -20.24 5.87
CA GLY A 83 -3.39 -19.63 4.93
C GLY A 83 -3.30 -18.09 4.95
N GLY A 84 -3.16 -17.44 3.79
CA GLY A 84 -3.08 -15.98 3.73
C GLY A 84 -4.47 -15.38 3.58
N PRO A 85 -4.82 -14.28 4.28
CA PRO A 85 -6.07 -13.57 4.01
C PRO A 85 -6.10 -13.06 2.56
N PRO A 86 -7.30 -12.86 1.95
CA PRO A 86 -7.42 -12.29 0.60
C PRO A 86 -6.88 -10.87 0.45
N GLY A 87 -6.41 -10.22 1.53
CA GLY A 87 -6.09 -8.80 1.60
C GLY A 87 -5.04 -8.26 0.61
N LEU A 88 -4.24 -9.10 -0.06
CA LEU A 88 -3.44 -8.63 -1.21
C LEU A 88 -4.30 -8.20 -2.42
N ALA A 89 -5.57 -8.59 -2.49
CA ALA A 89 -6.50 -8.08 -3.49
C ALA A 89 -6.86 -6.60 -3.24
N LYS A 90 -6.56 -6.07 -2.04
CA LYS A 90 -6.68 -4.66 -1.70
C LYS A 90 -5.34 -3.97 -2.01
N ASP A 91 -5.42 -2.79 -2.61
CA ASP A 91 -4.30 -1.85 -2.64
C ASP A 91 -4.09 -1.23 -1.25
N PRO A 92 -2.87 -0.74 -0.93
CA PRO A 92 -2.70 0.18 0.19
C PRO A 92 -3.53 1.46 -0.02
N GLY A 93 -3.76 2.22 1.06
CA GLY A 93 -4.56 3.43 1.04
C GLY A 93 -3.92 4.57 0.24
N ASP A 94 -4.45 5.78 0.36
CA ASP A 94 -3.79 6.95 -0.22
C ASP A 94 -2.56 7.33 0.62
N PRO A 95 -1.32 7.24 0.08
CA PRO A 95 -0.12 7.69 0.80
C PRO A 95 -0.16 9.20 1.10
N ALA A 96 -0.89 10.01 0.34
CA ALA A 96 -1.08 11.42 0.62
C ALA A 96 -2.00 11.69 1.82
N ALA A 97 -2.86 10.73 2.20
CA ALA A 97 -3.78 10.86 3.33
C ALA A 97 -3.73 9.62 4.25
N PRO A 98 -2.61 9.37 4.95
CA PRO A 98 -2.40 8.09 5.63
C PRO A 98 -3.24 7.93 6.90
N GLY A 99 -3.79 8.99 7.51
CA GLY A 99 -4.54 8.88 8.77
C GLY A 99 -3.66 8.49 9.97
N LEU A 100 -2.43 9.00 10.01
CA LEU A 100 -1.47 8.83 11.10
C LEU A 100 -1.45 10.09 11.99
N PRO A 101 -1.18 9.97 13.31
CA PRO A 101 -1.20 11.10 14.24
C PRO A 101 -0.13 12.15 13.92
N THR A 102 1.01 11.73 13.38
CA THR A 102 2.06 12.60 12.85
C THR A 102 2.56 12.06 11.51
N PRO A 103 2.94 12.91 10.54
CA PRO A 103 3.60 12.44 9.32
C PRO A 103 4.91 11.70 9.63
N PRO A 104 5.20 10.56 8.97
CA PRO A 104 6.52 9.94 9.06
C PRO A 104 7.57 10.86 8.41
N ALA A 105 8.77 10.89 8.97
CA ALA A 105 9.89 11.72 8.53
C ALA A 105 11.08 10.84 8.11
N LEU A 106 11.62 11.12 6.92
CA LEU A 106 12.63 10.33 6.21
C LEU A 106 13.79 9.92 7.13
N GLY A 107 13.99 8.60 7.25
CA GLY A 107 15.07 8.00 8.03
C GLY A 107 14.94 8.15 9.55
N LYS A 108 13.94 8.89 10.06
CA LYS A 108 13.74 9.19 11.48
C LYS A 108 12.55 8.43 12.06
N THR A 109 11.42 8.45 11.38
CA THR A 109 10.18 7.78 11.79
C THR A 109 9.50 7.06 10.63
N ILE A 110 8.64 6.10 10.96
CA ILE A 110 7.89 5.27 10.04
C ILE A 110 6.46 5.13 10.56
N GLY A 111 5.49 5.18 9.65
CA GLY A 111 4.08 4.96 9.96
C GLY A 111 3.70 3.48 9.83
N PHE A 112 2.92 2.97 10.77
CA PHE A 112 2.26 1.67 10.69
C PHE A 112 0.78 1.81 10.97
N LYS A 113 -0.06 1.14 10.18
CA LYS A 113 -1.51 1.08 10.42
C LYS A 113 -1.97 -0.38 10.35
N PRO A 114 -2.62 -0.91 11.39
CA PRO A 114 -3.23 -2.23 11.32
C PRO A 114 -4.46 -2.15 10.41
N VAL A 115 -4.68 -3.16 9.56
CA VAL A 115 -5.92 -3.22 8.78
C VAL A 115 -7.01 -3.87 9.63
N HIS A 116 -7.95 -3.07 10.12
CA HIS A 116 -9.02 -3.55 11.01
C HIS A 116 -9.77 -4.75 10.41
N GLY A 117 -9.92 -5.82 11.20
CA GLY A 117 -10.58 -7.07 10.80
C GLY A 117 -9.68 -8.06 10.06
N GLU A 118 -8.47 -7.68 9.64
CA GLU A 118 -7.52 -8.56 8.92
C GLU A 118 -6.47 -9.18 9.87
N GLY A 119 -6.77 -9.33 11.16
CA GLY A 119 -5.93 -9.98 12.15
C GLY A 119 -5.28 -9.02 13.17
N LYS A 120 -4.17 -9.46 13.80
CA LYS A 120 -3.44 -8.73 14.85
C LYS A 120 -2.03 -8.39 14.38
N VAL A 121 -1.59 -7.18 14.71
CA VAL A 121 -0.25 -6.67 14.44
C VAL A 121 0.39 -6.24 15.75
N LYS A 122 1.67 -6.52 15.96
CA LYS A 122 2.43 -6.00 17.11
C LYS A 122 3.65 -5.22 16.65
N ILE A 123 4.07 -4.26 17.46
CA ILE A 123 5.27 -3.46 17.24
C ILE A 123 6.22 -3.58 18.42
N LYS A 124 7.52 -3.50 18.11
CA LYS A 124 8.62 -3.48 19.08
C LYS A 124 9.57 -2.36 18.71
N LEU A 125 9.70 -1.38 19.60
CA LEU A 125 10.46 -0.15 19.38
C LEU A 125 11.98 -0.41 19.36
N PRO A 126 12.80 0.46 18.74
CA PRO A 126 14.25 0.24 18.66
C PRO A 126 14.87 0.27 20.05
N GLY A 127 15.64 -0.78 20.40
CA GLY A 127 16.27 -0.89 21.71
C GLY A 127 15.37 -1.44 22.82
N SER A 128 14.09 -1.71 22.54
CA SER A 128 13.20 -2.45 23.45
C SER A 128 13.08 -3.92 23.02
N ASP A 129 12.79 -4.78 23.99
CA ASP A 129 12.38 -6.17 23.78
C ASP A 129 10.89 -6.42 24.02
N GLU A 130 10.14 -5.38 24.42
CA GLU A 130 8.70 -5.44 24.63
C GLU A 130 7.93 -5.36 23.30
N TRP A 131 6.81 -6.08 23.23
CA TRP A 131 5.87 -6.09 22.11
C TRP A 131 4.55 -5.45 22.53
N THR A 132 4.15 -4.40 21.82
CA THR A 132 2.86 -3.71 22.00
C THR A 132 1.91 -4.09 20.86
N GLU A 133 0.65 -4.40 21.15
CA GLU A 133 -0.36 -4.63 20.10
C GLU A 133 -0.73 -3.29 19.44
N LEU A 134 -0.64 -3.24 18.10
CA LEU A 134 -0.96 -2.05 17.32
C LEU A 134 -2.45 -2.08 16.96
N THR A 135 -3.24 -1.28 17.66
CA THR A 135 -4.71 -1.22 17.50
C THR A 135 -5.19 -0.14 16.53
N GLU A 136 -4.40 0.93 16.36
CA GLU A 136 -4.69 2.08 15.50
C GLU A 136 -3.42 2.49 14.73
N GLY A 137 -3.50 3.52 13.88
CA GLY A 137 -2.34 4.03 13.14
C GLY A 137 -1.36 4.79 14.04
N GLU A 138 -0.08 4.40 14.03
CA GLU A 138 0.97 5.03 14.83
C GLU A 138 2.22 5.37 14.00
N THR A 139 2.88 6.48 14.33
CA THR A 139 4.17 6.87 13.74
C THR A 139 5.27 6.69 14.76
N VAL A 140 6.14 5.70 14.53
CA VAL A 140 7.15 5.23 15.48
C VAL A 140 8.58 5.49 14.98
N PRO A 141 9.62 5.44 15.84
CA PRO A 141 11.01 5.58 15.41
C PRO A 141 11.45 4.55 14.36
N MET A 142 12.28 4.98 13.43
CA MET A 142 12.89 4.13 12.41
C MET A 142 13.74 3.02 13.06
N GLY A 143 13.77 1.82 12.45
CA GLY A 143 14.41 0.66 13.04
C GLY A 143 13.51 -0.17 13.97
N SER A 144 12.23 0.20 14.11
CA SER A 144 11.22 -0.62 14.79
C SER A 144 11.03 -1.97 14.08
N THR A 145 10.61 -2.97 14.86
CA THR A 145 10.27 -4.32 14.36
C THR A 145 8.77 -4.51 14.47
N VAL A 146 8.16 -5.09 13.44
CA VAL A 146 6.73 -5.35 13.35
C VAL A 146 6.52 -6.86 13.22
N ASP A 147 5.61 -7.40 14.02
CA ASP A 147 5.07 -8.74 13.85
C ASP A 147 3.72 -8.60 13.12
N ALA A 148 3.72 -8.99 11.85
CA ALA A 148 2.55 -9.08 10.99
C ALA A 148 2.35 -10.53 10.51
N THR A 149 2.70 -11.52 11.34
CA THR A 149 2.48 -12.94 11.03
C THR A 149 0.98 -13.28 10.98
N ASP A 150 0.24 -12.84 11.99
CA ASP A 150 -1.20 -13.06 12.17
C ASP A 150 -2.06 -11.83 11.80
N GLY A 151 -1.55 -10.90 10.99
CA GLY A 151 -2.30 -9.70 10.60
C GLY A 151 -1.69 -8.90 9.44
N ILE A 152 -2.48 -8.01 8.84
CA ILE A 152 -2.01 -7.10 7.78
C ILE A 152 -1.72 -5.72 8.35
N VAL A 153 -0.55 -5.16 8.01
CA VAL A 153 -0.13 -3.80 8.33
C VAL A 153 0.12 -2.98 7.06
N GLU A 154 -0.36 -1.75 7.02
CA GLU A 154 0.08 -0.74 6.06
C GLU A 154 1.32 -0.02 6.61
N VAL A 155 2.44 -0.17 5.92
CA VAL A 155 3.69 0.57 6.17
C VAL A 155 3.64 1.87 5.36
N VAL A 156 3.86 3.02 6.00
CA VAL A 156 3.86 4.35 5.36
C VAL A 156 5.18 5.06 5.65
N ALA A 157 5.86 5.54 4.61
CA ALA A 157 7.12 6.29 4.73
C ALA A 157 7.10 7.58 3.93
N GLU A 158 7.87 8.57 4.36
CA GLU A 158 8.26 9.69 3.49
C GLU A 158 9.11 9.15 2.34
N ALA A 159 8.81 9.59 1.12
CA ALA A 159 9.40 9.11 -0.12
C ALA A 159 10.38 10.13 -0.71
N ASP A 160 10.15 11.41 -0.49
CA ASP A 160 10.97 12.54 -0.91
C ASP A 160 10.82 13.70 0.10
N PRO A 161 11.91 14.18 0.75
CA PRO A 161 11.85 15.24 1.75
C PRO A 161 11.74 16.66 1.16
N VAL A 162 11.86 16.81 -0.17
CA VAL A 162 11.72 18.10 -0.86
C VAL A 162 10.26 18.37 -1.21
N THR A 163 9.55 17.36 -1.71
CA THR A 163 8.13 17.46 -2.08
C THR A 163 7.18 17.03 -0.96
N GLY A 164 7.66 16.29 0.04
CA GLY A 164 6.80 15.64 1.04
C GLY A 164 6.00 14.45 0.47
N GLU A 165 6.36 13.95 -0.72
CA GLU A 165 5.76 12.73 -1.28
C GLU A 165 5.88 11.58 -0.27
N ARG A 166 4.84 10.74 -0.16
CA ARG A 166 4.83 9.54 0.67
C ARG A 166 4.62 8.29 -0.18
N GLN A 167 5.05 7.17 0.38
CA GLN A 167 4.95 5.84 -0.22
C GLN A 167 4.41 4.85 0.81
N ASN A 168 3.66 3.85 0.36
CA ASN A 168 3.02 2.88 1.24
C ASN A 168 2.94 1.48 0.66
N ALA A 169 2.88 0.49 1.56
CA ALA A 169 2.69 -0.92 1.21
C ALA A 169 1.91 -1.66 2.30
N LEU A 170 0.95 -2.48 1.91
CA LEU A 170 0.39 -3.53 2.76
C LEU A 170 1.43 -4.67 2.86
N VAL A 171 1.66 -5.17 4.06
CA VAL A 171 2.64 -6.22 4.38
C VAL A 171 2.04 -7.21 5.38
N TYR A 172 2.31 -8.51 5.21
CA TYR A 172 1.91 -9.57 6.15
C TYR A 172 2.75 -10.87 5.98
N GLY A 173 2.53 -11.83 6.89
CA GLY A 173 3.06 -13.19 6.91
C GLY A 173 4.40 -13.37 7.63
N SER A 174 5.02 -12.28 8.09
CA SER A 174 6.36 -12.29 8.69
C SER A 174 6.50 -11.25 9.79
N GLU A 175 7.38 -11.54 10.74
CA GLU A 175 8.07 -10.51 11.51
C GLU A 175 9.09 -9.80 10.60
N PHE A 176 9.21 -8.48 10.67
CA PHE A 176 10.21 -7.72 9.92
C PHE A 176 10.65 -6.44 10.64
N LYS A 177 11.93 -6.10 10.52
CA LYS A 177 12.48 -4.82 10.96
C LYS A 177 12.50 -3.85 9.78
N VAL A 178 11.97 -2.65 9.99
CA VAL A 178 11.96 -1.60 8.95
C VAL A 178 13.16 -0.69 9.11
N ALA A 179 13.85 -0.44 8.00
CA ALA A 179 14.84 0.63 7.86
C ALA A 179 14.52 1.45 6.60
N GLN A 180 15.19 2.59 6.44
CA GLN A 180 15.10 3.40 5.25
C GLN A 180 16.48 3.96 4.92
N PHE A 181 16.88 3.87 3.65
CA PHE A 181 18.21 4.27 3.20
C PHE A 181 18.16 4.68 1.72
N THR A 182 19.08 5.53 1.29
CA THR A 182 19.27 5.85 -0.13
C THR A 182 20.40 4.98 -0.68
N PRO A 183 20.16 4.09 -1.67
CA PRO A 183 21.23 3.38 -2.36
C PRO A 183 22.22 4.36 -3.01
N GLU A 184 23.49 3.98 -3.12
CA GLU A 184 24.48 4.78 -3.84
C GLU A 184 24.05 5.01 -5.30
N GLY A 185 24.14 6.25 -5.77
CA GLY A 185 23.68 6.65 -7.10
C GLY A 185 22.16 6.71 -7.31
N ALA A 186 21.34 6.37 -6.30
CA ALA A 186 19.89 6.52 -6.39
C ALA A 186 19.46 7.94 -5.98
N PRO A 187 18.50 8.57 -6.69
CA PRO A 187 18.03 9.91 -6.36
C PRO A 187 17.11 9.96 -5.15
N LEU A 188 16.50 8.84 -4.76
CA LEU A 188 15.44 8.77 -3.76
C LEU A 188 15.60 7.54 -2.84
N PRO A 189 15.15 7.63 -1.58
CA PRO A 189 15.24 6.56 -0.59
C PRO A 189 14.37 5.36 -0.90
N VAL A 190 14.79 4.20 -0.37
CA VAL A 190 14.12 2.91 -0.41
C VAL A 190 13.77 2.47 1.02
N VAL A 191 12.56 1.98 1.24
CA VAL A 191 12.14 1.36 2.50
C VAL A 191 12.59 -0.10 2.51
N ASP A 192 13.36 -0.52 3.51
CA ASP A 192 13.94 -1.86 3.63
C ASP A 192 13.21 -2.68 4.70
N LEU A 193 12.44 -3.67 4.25
CA LEU A 193 11.70 -4.63 5.06
C LEU A 193 12.58 -5.87 5.27
N VAL A 194 13.32 -5.89 6.39
CA VAL A 194 14.28 -6.96 6.70
C VAL A 194 13.58 -8.05 7.51
N MET A 195 13.37 -9.22 6.91
CA MET A 195 12.64 -10.32 7.54
C MET A 195 13.35 -10.82 8.82
N LYS A 196 12.59 -10.94 9.90
CA LYS A 196 13.00 -11.44 11.22
C LYS A 196 12.18 -12.70 11.58
N GLY A 197 12.33 -13.20 12.80
CA GLY A 197 11.74 -14.48 13.22
C GLY A 197 12.08 -15.69 12.33
N GLY A 198 11.31 -16.76 12.53
CA GLY A 198 11.41 -18.06 11.84
C GLY A 198 12.49 -18.97 12.41
N ASP A 199 12.16 -20.24 12.68
CA ASP A 199 13.13 -21.21 13.18
C ASP A 199 13.91 -21.89 12.03
N PHE A 200 15.20 -21.56 11.94
CA PHE A 200 16.14 -22.17 11.00
C PHE A 200 17.03 -23.26 11.64
N SER A 201 16.84 -23.60 12.92
CA SER A 201 17.65 -24.60 13.63
C SER A 201 17.42 -26.02 13.11
N ASP A 202 16.16 -26.37 12.83
CA ASP A 202 15.73 -27.66 12.29
C ASP A 202 16.20 -27.93 10.85
N CYS A 203 16.69 -26.91 10.16
CA CYS A 203 17.22 -27.03 8.79
C CYS A 203 18.37 -28.04 8.64
N LYS A 204 19.08 -28.36 9.73
CA LYS A 204 20.12 -29.40 9.72
C LYS A 204 19.55 -30.83 9.70
N LYS A 205 18.38 -31.06 10.30
CA LYS A 205 17.77 -32.41 10.43
C LYS A 205 17.25 -32.95 9.08
N THR A 206 16.78 -32.06 8.21
CA THR A 206 16.17 -32.41 6.90
C THR A 206 17.20 -32.79 5.83
N ALA A 207 18.46 -32.35 5.96
CA ALA A 207 19.52 -32.66 5.00
C ALA A 207 19.97 -34.14 5.04
N THR A 208 19.85 -34.79 6.20
CA THR A 208 20.28 -36.17 6.41
C THR A 208 19.23 -37.18 5.94
N THR A 209 17.95 -36.89 6.13
CA THR A 209 16.84 -37.78 5.74
C THR A 209 16.52 -37.73 4.25
N ALA A 210 16.75 -36.60 3.57
CA ALA A 210 16.56 -36.46 2.13
C ALA A 210 17.45 -37.39 1.27
N ARG A 211 18.57 -37.88 1.82
CA ARG A 211 19.45 -38.86 1.13
C ARG A 211 18.96 -40.31 1.23
N ALA A 212 18.01 -40.63 2.11
CA ALA A 212 17.55 -42.00 2.36
C ALA A 212 16.24 -42.36 1.61
N ALA A 213 15.48 -41.37 1.13
CA ALA A 213 14.17 -41.59 0.50
C ALA A 213 14.22 -41.45 -1.03
N GLY A 214 14.71 -42.50 -1.71
CA GLY A 214 14.44 -42.68 -3.14
C GLY A 214 12.93 -42.72 -3.41
N ASN A 215 12.49 -42.09 -4.51
CA ASN A 215 11.12 -42.09 -5.02
C ASN A 215 10.01 -41.47 -4.14
N GLY A 216 10.36 -40.66 -3.13
CA GLY A 216 9.41 -39.75 -2.47
C GLY A 216 9.26 -38.42 -3.23
N ARG A 217 8.03 -38.03 -3.59
CA ARG A 217 7.73 -36.67 -4.14
C ARG A 217 8.38 -35.61 -3.25
N GLY A 218 9.21 -34.75 -3.85
CA GLY A 218 10.16 -33.86 -3.17
C GLY A 218 9.66 -33.34 -1.82
N GLY A 219 10.23 -33.88 -0.74
CA GLY A 219 9.84 -33.56 0.62
C GLY A 219 9.88 -32.04 0.84
N LYS A 220 8.83 -31.50 1.46
CA LYS A 220 8.71 -30.07 1.75
C LYS A 220 9.88 -29.66 2.65
N ALA A 221 10.94 -29.09 2.07
CA ALA A 221 11.80 -28.17 2.81
C ALA A 221 10.88 -27.03 3.27
N GLY A 222 10.55 -27.05 4.57
CA GLY A 222 9.52 -26.20 5.16
C GLY A 222 9.73 -24.74 4.79
N ILE A 223 8.63 -24.04 4.54
CA ILE A 223 8.66 -22.57 4.52
C ILE A 223 8.88 -22.16 5.98
N VAL A 224 10.00 -21.51 6.24
CA VAL A 224 10.38 -21.09 7.60
C VAL A 224 9.68 -19.78 7.95
N ARG A 225 9.51 -18.91 6.95
CA ARG A 225 8.80 -17.62 7.01
C ARG A 225 8.56 -17.10 5.59
N GLY A 226 7.60 -16.21 5.41
CA GLY A 226 7.39 -15.52 4.14
C GLY A 226 6.81 -14.14 4.36
N LEU A 227 7.30 -13.14 3.63
CA LEU A 227 6.76 -11.80 3.62
C LEU A 227 6.06 -11.57 2.29
N TRP A 228 4.80 -11.20 2.34
CA TRP A 228 4.00 -10.82 1.18
C TRP A 228 3.66 -9.34 1.25
N ALA A 229 3.70 -8.66 0.10
CA ALA A 229 3.43 -7.23 0.05
C ALA A 229 2.72 -6.77 -1.24
N SER A 230 1.95 -5.69 -1.10
CA SER A 230 1.35 -4.89 -2.18
C SER A 230 1.66 -3.43 -1.89
N GLY A 231 2.34 -2.71 -2.78
CA GLY A 231 2.83 -1.37 -2.47
C GLY A 231 3.03 -0.44 -3.65
N LYS A 232 2.94 0.86 -3.40
CA LYS A 232 3.21 1.96 -4.33
C LYS A 232 4.44 2.72 -3.82
N GLY A 233 5.50 2.75 -4.63
CA GLY A 233 6.79 3.38 -4.28
C GLY A 233 7.97 2.41 -4.31
N ARG A 234 9.00 2.73 -3.53
CA ARG A 234 10.34 2.13 -3.54
C ARG A 234 10.55 1.28 -2.29
N PHE A 235 10.23 0.00 -2.40
CA PHE A 235 10.37 -0.98 -1.32
C PHE A 235 11.46 -2.00 -1.66
N ARG A 236 12.19 -2.44 -0.63
CA ARG A 236 13.05 -3.62 -0.70
C ARG A 236 12.63 -4.61 0.38
N THR A 237 12.47 -5.88 0.04
CA THR A 237 12.33 -6.96 1.03
C THR A 237 13.60 -7.78 1.06
N ARG A 238 14.19 -7.97 2.24
CA ARG A 238 15.41 -8.78 2.44
C ARG A 238 15.06 -10.09 3.16
N GLY A 239 15.18 -11.20 2.43
CA GLY A 239 15.21 -12.56 2.99
C GLY A 239 16.63 -13.01 3.32
N LYS A 240 16.83 -14.31 3.52
CA LYS A 240 18.10 -14.90 3.95
C LYS A 240 19.16 -14.98 2.84
N HIS A 241 18.75 -15.30 1.62
CA HIS A 241 19.62 -15.58 0.45
C HIS A 241 19.40 -14.61 -0.72
N SER A 242 18.37 -13.76 -0.65
CA SER A 242 18.16 -12.69 -1.64
C SER A 242 17.42 -11.48 -1.06
N ALA A 243 17.53 -10.35 -1.77
CA ALA A 243 16.64 -9.21 -1.61
C ALA A 243 15.91 -8.90 -2.91
N ALA A 244 14.69 -8.41 -2.81
CA ALA A 244 13.86 -7.96 -3.92
C ALA A 244 13.63 -6.45 -3.80
N THR A 245 14.07 -5.66 -4.77
CA THR A 245 13.83 -4.21 -4.85
C THR A 245 12.75 -3.91 -5.87
N VAL A 246 11.79 -3.09 -5.48
CA VAL A 246 10.46 -3.00 -6.10
C VAL A 246 10.13 -1.54 -6.42
N ARG A 247 9.50 -1.31 -7.57
CA ARG A 247 9.08 0.03 -8.04
C ARG A 247 7.56 0.10 -8.23
N GLY A 248 6.81 -0.31 -7.20
CA GLY A 248 5.35 -0.40 -7.18
C GLY A 248 4.81 -1.71 -7.76
N THR A 249 4.57 -2.72 -6.92
CA THR A 249 4.09 -4.05 -7.36
C THR A 249 3.34 -4.83 -6.27
N ARG A 250 2.91 -6.06 -6.62
CA ARG A 250 2.57 -7.15 -5.69
C ARG A 250 3.62 -8.26 -5.78
N TRP A 251 4.19 -8.65 -4.63
CA TRP A 251 5.28 -9.63 -4.58
C TRP A 251 5.31 -10.44 -3.27
N ALA A 252 6.09 -11.53 -3.28
CA ALA A 252 6.34 -12.35 -2.10
C ALA A 252 7.82 -12.75 -1.99
N THR A 253 8.37 -12.70 -0.78
CA THR A 253 9.71 -13.16 -0.40
C THR A 253 9.58 -14.31 0.59
N VAL A 254 9.96 -15.52 0.18
CA VAL A 254 9.74 -16.74 0.97
C VAL A 254 11.07 -17.40 1.30
N ASP A 255 11.41 -17.46 2.60
CA ASP A 255 12.59 -18.15 3.09
C ASP A 255 12.27 -19.63 3.38
N ARG A 256 13.14 -20.50 2.88
CA ARG A 256 13.31 -21.89 3.29
C ARG A 256 14.73 -22.06 3.80
N CYS A 257 14.99 -23.20 4.43
CA CYS A 257 16.27 -23.53 5.03
C CYS A 257 17.53 -23.15 4.24
N ASN A 258 17.54 -23.42 2.94
CA ASN A 258 18.65 -23.23 2.01
C ASN A 258 18.31 -22.34 0.80
N SER A 259 17.20 -21.59 0.83
CA SER A 259 16.79 -20.77 -0.32
C SER A 259 15.87 -19.62 0.06
N THR A 260 16.01 -18.50 -0.64
CA THR A 260 14.98 -17.45 -0.70
C THR A 260 14.34 -17.46 -2.08
N THR A 261 13.01 -17.53 -2.12
CA THR A 261 12.22 -17.44 -3.34
C THR A 261 11.56 -16.07 -3.41
N ILE A 262 11.82 -15.32 -4.48
CA ILE A 262 11.03 -14.14 -4.83
C ILE A 262 9.98 -14.56 -5.86
N LYS A 263 8.72 -14.25 -5.62
CA LYS A 263 7.62 -14.39 -6.60
C LYS A 263 7.08 -13.01 -6.92
N VAL A 264 6.86 -12.72 -8.20
CA VAL A 264 6.32 -11.44 -8.66
C VAL A 264 4.93 -11.70 -9.22
N LEU A 265 3.90 -11.13 -8.59
CA LEU A 265 2.51 -11.33 -9.02
C LEU A 265 2.15 -10.28 -10.08
N GLU A 266 2.58 -9.04 -9.88
CA GLU A 266 2.34 -7.92 -10.78
C GLU A 266 3.64 -7.10 -10.97
N GLY A 267 3.73 -6.31 -12.05
CA GLY A 267 4.86 -5.42 -12.31
C GLY A 267 6.24 -6.09 -12.47
N VAL A 268 7.29 -5.44 -11.95
CA VAL A 268 8.71 -5.81 -12.14
C VAL A 268 9.52 -5.59 -10.85
N VAL A 269 10.43 -6.52 -10.56
CA VAL A 269 11.27 -6.55 -9.35
C VAL A 269 12.72 -6.86 -9.70
N ASP A 270 13.66 -6.08 -9.18
CA ASP A 270 15.10 -6.36 -9.28
C ASP A 270 15.55 -7.19 -8.07
N VAL A 271 15.95 -8.43 -8.30
CA VAL A 271 16.34 -9.41 -7.28
C VAL A 271 17.85 -9.51 -7.16
N THR A 272 18.40 -9.07 -6.04
CA THR A 272 19.79 -9.35 -5.66
C THR A 272 19.89 -10.75 -5.08
N ASP A 273 20.57 -11.65 -5.79
CA ASP A 273 20.91 -12.99 -5.35
C ASP A 273 22.26 -12.96 -4.61
N PHE A 274 22.26 -13.24 -3.30
CA PHE A 274 23.46 -13.15 -2.47
C PHE A 274 24.43 -14.32 -2.71
N GLU A 275 23.93 -15.44 -3.23
CA GLU A 275 24.71 -16.66 -3.52
C GLU A 275 25.46 -16.53 -4.85
N LEU A 276 24.90 -15.76 -5.79
CA LEU A 276 25.50 -15.49 -7.10
C LEU A 276 26.20 -14.13 -7.19
N GLY A 277 25.99 -13.24 -6.22
CA GLY A 277 26.50 -11.86 -6.26
C GLY A 277 25.95 -11.04 -7.42
N LYS A 278 24.72 -11.33 -7.88
CA LYS A 278 24.14 -10.81 -9.12
C LYS A 278 22.73 -10.26 -8.92
N VAL A 279 22.34 -9.32 -9.79
CA VAL A 279 20.98 -8.78 -9.86
C VAL A 279 20.26 -9.38 -11.05
N PHE A 280 19.02 -9.82 -10.85
CA PHE A 280 18.13 -10.37 -11.86
C PHE A 280 16.81 -9.61 -11.87
N THR A 281 16.41 -9.06 -13.01
CA THR A 281 15.08 -8.46 -13.17
C THR A 281 14.04 -9.56 -13.41
N VAL A 282 12.99 -9.58 -12.59
CA VAL A 282 11.92 -10.59 -12.58
C VAL A 282 10.58 -9.91 -12.83
N ARG A 283 9.74 -10.48 -13.68
CA ARG A 283 8.46 -9.90 -14.14
C ARG A 283 7.25 -10.63 -13.55
N ALA A 284 6.07 -10.04 -13.64
CA ALA A 284 4.79 -10.64 -13.27
C ALA A 284 4.65 -12.10 -13.80
N GLY A 285 4.22 -13.00 -12.92
CA GLY A 285 4.11 -14.45 -13.18
C GLY A 285 5.42 -15.23 -12.99
N GLU A 286 6.58 -14.55 -12.95
CA GLU A 286 7.88 -15.19 -12.78
C GLU A 286 8.28 -15.33 -11.30
N ARG A 287 9.36 -16.11 -11.08
CA ARG A 287 9.99 -16.28 -9.77
C ARG A 287 11.49 -16.46 -9.89
N HIS A 288 12.24 -15.87 -8.97
CA HIS A 288 13.66 -16.17 -8.77
C HIS A 288 13.86 -17.00 -7.52
N ILE A 289 14.85 -17.91 -7.52
CA ILE A 289 15.18 -18.74 -6.35
C ILE A 289 16.69 -18.69 -6.13
N ALA A 290 17.13 -17.81 -5.23
CA ALA A 290 18.48 -17.86 -4.69
C ALA A 290 18.59 -19.09 -3.77
N ARG A 291 19.59 -19.95 -3.99
CA ARG A 291 19.82 -21.14 -3.16
C ARG A 291 21.28 -21.24 -2.78
N ASN A 292 21.54 -21.45 -1.51
CA ASN A 292 22.86 -21.89 -1.07
C ASN A 292 23.12 -23.28 -1.68
N ARG A 293 24.16 -23.37 -2.50
CA ARG A 293 24.63 -24.62 -3.14
C ARG A 293 25.73 -25.32 -2.33
N GLY A 294 26.29 -24.67 -1.31
CA GLY A 294 27.26 -25.23 -0.39
C GLY A 294 26.60 -25.93 0.79
N GLY A 295 26.93 -27.22 0.95
CA GLY A 295 26.63 -28.04 2.13
C GLY A 295 27.72 -29.08 2.30
#